data_AF-A0A3B0ZAT3-F1
#
_entry.id   AF-A0A3B0ZAT3-F1
#
_cell.length_a   1.000
_cell.length_b   1.000
_cell.length_c   1.000
_cell.angle_alpha   90.00
_cell.angle_beta   90.00
_cell.angle_gamma   90.00
#
_symmetry.space_group_name_H-M   'P 1'
#
loop_
_entity.id
_entity.type
_entity.pdbx_description
1 polymer ?
#
loop_
_entity_poly.entity_id
_entity_poly.type
_entity_poly.pdbx_seq_one_letter_code
_entity_poly.pdbx_strand_id
1 'polypeptide(L)' 'FRKTASGGFKRGQSHLRHILTKKSSKRKRHLGSTEQVHEADQRAVRRMLPFV' A
#
# COMPACT_ATOMS: atom_id res chain seq x y z
N PHE A 1 -2.46 1.91 6.99
CA PHE A 1 -1.66 0.67 7.01
C PHE A 1 -2.38 -0.35 7.86
N ARG A 2 -2.28 -1.64 7.54
CA ARG A 2 -2.84 -2.72 8.35
C ARG A 2 -1.77 -3.75 8.66
N LYS A 3 -1.61 -4.11 9.93
CA LYS A 3 -0.66 -5.14 10.35
C LYS A 3 -1.10 -6.52 9.86
N THR A 4 -0.15 -7.30 9.38
CA THR A 4 -0.33 -8.70 9.02
C THR A 4 0.03 -9.60 10.19
N ALA A 5 -0.49 -10.83 10.21
CA ALA A 5 -0.16 -11.80 11.26
C ALA A 5 1.36 -12.09 11.35
N SER A 6 2.08 -11.96 10.24
CA SER A 6 3.52 -12.13 10.15
C SER A 6 4.36 -10.92 10.62
N GLY A 7 3.74 -9.86 11.15
CA GLY A 7 4.46 -8.67 11.65
C GLY A 7 4.86 -7.65 10.56
N GLY A 8 4.37 -7.83 9.34
CA GLY A 8 4.47 -6.86 8.24
C GLY A 8 3.30 -5.88 8.22
N PHE A 9 3.34 -4.93 7.28
CA PHE A 9 2.25 -3.97 7.05
C PHE A 9 1.79 -3.99 5.59
N LYS A 10 0.47 -4.03 5.39
CA LYS A 10 -0.18 -3.84 4.09
C LYS A 10 -0.58 -2.38 3.87
N ARG A 11 -0.46 -1.92 2.63
CA ARG A 11 -0.89 -0.60 2.14
C ARG A 11 -1.68 -0.71 0.83
N GLY A 12 -2.50 0.32 0.55
CA GLY A 12 -3.03 0.53 -0.80
C GLY A 12 -1.96 1.11 -1.73
N GLN A 13 -2.14 0.96 -3.05
CA GLN A 13 -1.30 1.63 -4.03
C GLN A 13 -1.83 3.03 -4.36
N SER A 14 -0.93 3.89 -4.83
CA SER A 14 -1.25 5.27 -5.22
C SER A 14 -1.81 5.34 -6.65
N HIS A 15 -2.21 6.54 -7.08
CA HIS A 15 -2.65 6.83 -8.45
C HIS A 15 -3.97 6.18 -8.92
N LEU A 16 -4.83 5.72 -8.01
CA LEU A 16 -6.19 5.26 -8.34
C LEU A 16 -7.30 6.28 -7.97
N ARG A 17 -6.96 7.51 -7.59
CA ARG A 17 -7.94 8.53 -7.15
C ARG A 17 -8.54 9.37 -8.29
N HIS A 18 -7.72 9.82 -9.25
CA HIS A 18 -8.16 10.73 -10.32
C HIS A 18 -7.37 10.49 -11.62
N ILE A 19 -7.90 11.03 -12.73
CA ILE A 19 -7.40 10.86 -14.11
C ILE A 19 -7.27 9.38 -14.49
N LEU A 20 -8.34 8.63 -14.26
CA LEU A 20 -8.43 7.20 -14.55
C LEU A 20 -8.74 6.91 -16.01
N THR A 21 -9.35 7.87 -16.71
CA THR A 21 -9.74 7.76 -18.11
C THR A 21 -8.54 7.54 -19.03
N LYS A 22 -7.42 8.23 -18.77
CA LYS A 22 -6.17 8.08 -19.54
C LYS A 22 -5.30 6.86 -19.15
N LYS A 23 -5.70 6.08 -18.14
CA LYS A 23 -4.93 4.93 -17.66
C LYS A 23 -5.48 3.65 -18.28
N SER A 24 -4.60 2.78 -18.78
CA SER A 24 -5.02 1.47 -19.28
C SER A 24 -5.74 0.66 -18.21
N SER A 25 -6.65 -0.21 -18.64
CA SER A 25 -7.38 -1.13 -17.76
C SER A 25 -6.42 -2.02 -16.95
N LYS A 26 -5.36 -2.52 -17.58
CA LYS A 26 -4.29 -3.29 -16.92
C LYS A 26 -3.64 -2.51 -15.78
N ARG A 27 -3.27 -1.24 -16.01
CA ARG A 27 -2.66 -0.40 -14.98
C ARG A 27 -3.61 -0.15 -13.82
N LYS A 28 -4.89 0.17 -14.09
CA LYS A 28 -5.90 0.36 -13.04
C LYS A 28 -6.09 -0.89 -12.19
N ARG A 29 -6.07 -2.08 -12.81
CA ARG A 29 -6.17 -3.38 -12.11
C ARG A 29 -5.00 -3.59 -11.14
N HIS A 30 -3.77 -3.37 -11.58
CA HIS A 30 -2.60 -3.51 -10.71
C HIS A 30 -2.61 -2.50 -9.55
N LEU A 31 -3.00 -1.25 -9.81
CA LEU A 31 -3.11 -0.21 -8.78
C LEU A 31 -4.25 -0.45 -7.78
N GLY A 32 -5.18 -1.36 -8.05
CA GLY A 32 -6.29 -1.70 -7.16
C GLY A 32 -5.93 -2.72 -6.08
N SER A 33 -4.87 -3.51 -6.27
CA SER A 33 -4.46 -4.51 -5.29
C SER A 33 -3.71 -3.90 -4.11
N THR A 34 -3.86 -4.49 -2.93
CA THR A 34 -3.04 -4.14 -1.77
C THR A 34 -1.65 -4.75 -1.86
N GLU A 35 -0.66 -4.04 -1.35
CA GLU A 35 0.75 -4.43 -1.41
C GLU A 35 1.41 -4.30 -0.03
N GLN A 36 2.52 -5.00 0.17
CA GLN A 36 3.30 -4.85 1.40
C GLN A 36 4.14 -3.56 1.38
N VAL A 37 4.42 -3.05 2.58
CA VAL A 37 5.36 -1.95 2.76
C VAL A 37 6.78 -2.45 2.50
N HIS A 38 7.54 -1.67 1.74
CA HIS A 38 8.93 -1.97 1.43
C HIS A 38 9.77 -2.03 2.72
N GLU A 39 10.77 -2.92 2.76
CA GLU A 39 11.55 -3.20 3.97
C GLU A 39 12.20 -1.96 4.59
N ALA A 40 12.69 -1.05 3.73
CA ALA A 40 13.29 0.22 4.16
C ALA A 40 12.33 1.09 5.01
N ASP A 41 11.04 1.09 4.69
CA ASP A 41 10.04 1.95 5.34
C ASP A 41 9.41 1.29 6.57
N GLN A 42 9.57 -0.02 6.76
CA GLN A 42 8.91 -0.76 7.84
C GLN A 42 9.28 -0.22 9.22
N ARG A 43 10.55 0.16 9.44
CA ARG A 43 11.01 0.73 10.72
C ARG A 43 10.30 2.04 11.06
N ALA A 44 10.13 2.90 10.06
CA ALA A 44 9.44 4.18 10.23
C ALA A 44 7.94 3.95 10.51
N VAL A 45 7.28 3.07 9.76
CA VAL A 45 5.86 2.74 9.95
C VAL A 45 5.59 2.15 11.32
N ARG A 46 6.46 1.26 11.83
CA ARG A 46 6.36 0.71 13.19
C ARG A 46 6.43 1.79 14.26
N ARG A 47 7.31 2.78 14.09
CA ARG A 47 7.44 3.90 15.05
C ARG A 47 6.20 4.81 15.05
N MET A 48 5.56 4.99 13.89
CA MET A 48 4.35 5.82 13.76
C MET A 48 3.06 5.10 14.21
N LEU A 49 3.07 3.77 14.29
CA LEU A 49 1.92 2.95 14.69
C LEU A 49 2.25 2.06 15.90
N PRO A 50 2.49 2.65 17.08
CA PRO A 50 3.01 1.93 18.25
C PRO A 50 2.03 0.93 18.88
N PHE A 51 0.72 1.12 18.68
CA PHE A 51 -0.33 0.31 19.32
C PHE A 51 -1.00 -0.70 18.38
N VAL A 52 -0.48 -0.84 17.15
CA VAL A 52 -1.05 -1.71 16.11
C VAL A 52 -0.27 -3.01 16.01
#